data_AF-A0A7J6MNE2-F1
#
_entry.id   AF-A0A7J6MNE2-F1
#
_cell.length_a   1.000
_cell.length_b   1.000
_cell.length_c   1.000
_cell.angle_alpha   90.00
_cell.angle_beta   90.00
_cell.angle_gamma   90.00
#
_symmetry.space_group_name_H-M   'P 1'
#
loop_
_entity.id
_entity.type
_entity.pdbx_description
1 polymer ?
#
loop_
_entity_poly.entity_id
_entity_poly.type
_entity_poly.pdbx_seq_one_letter_code
_entity_poly.pdbx_strand_id
1 'polypeptide(L)'
;MLHTLILRCSFIAYWMGASCLADIVPNYNPTPPTFPRSFAASFVMKLPYIDLSIQMTVRQLMKSGIQHVGYYDGLEQHFVNLATDELYHFVYNGTRRTCLDATERGESPSMINIFPVMEGFEFVGLRNVRGLQCEHWKKNVGRPGEYEDFFYDPMLKRPVKWSMHARNEIISAHLDDYVVNYLSVHDLVDNGREKFAPPSECDDQRARHRKAYAVPEPGPRPRDLDYGDVFNYFGRNTRSSLGTLNDFNTFKALHRRSYSDKDSAYETRFKANQAYIDRVNKANNGVRLELNSFADGLNQPPKGHRARNGPRPHSHASKWNLLPADVPLPDRWDWRDHGASPPVKDQGTCGSCWAFATIGAIESRQKIVNGAREKLAEQFLLDCTWNEINGACLGGNADLTGTTLLNTFQGFVPLDSEYGKYLSAASYCK
;
A
#
# COMPACT_ATOMS: atom_id res chain seq x y z
N MET A 1 -28.40 -3.34 63.84
CA MET A 1 -28.16 -4.64 64.50
C MET A 1 -29.14 -5.65 63.90
N LEU A 2 -28.79 -6.83 63.39
CA LEU A 2 -27.52 -7.53 63.20
C LEU A 2 -27.80 -8.60 62.11
N HIS A 3 -27.02 -8.60 61.03
CA HIS A 3 -26.19 -9.72 60.51
C HIS A 3 -26.86 -10.84 59.67
N THR A 4 -26.64 -10.76 58.35
CA THR A 4 -25.80 -11.65 57.51
C THR A 4 -25.66 -13.14 57.89
N LEU A 5 -25.88 -14.09 56.94
CA LEU A 5 -24.86 -15.03 56.42
C LEU A 5 -25.41 -16.16 55.50
N ILE A 6 -24.67 -16.36 54.39
CA ILE A 6 -24.30 -17.61 53.68
C ILE A 6 -25.28 -18.24 52.66
N LEU A 7 -24.93 -18.02 51.38
CA LEU A 7 -25.07 -19.00 50.29
C LEU A 7 -24.22 -20.26 50.58
N ARG A 8 -24.83 -21.46 50.54
CA ARG A 8 -24.10 -22.70 50.28
C ARG A 8 -24.53 -23.28 48.93
N CYS A 9 -23.63 -23.17 47.95
CA CYS A 9 -23.64 -23.99 46.74
C CYS A 9 -23.56 -25.46 47.14
N SER A 10 -24.52 -26.28 46.69
CA SER A 10 -24.37 -27.74 46.66
C SER A 10 -24.17 -28.16 45.22
N PHE A 11 -22.95 -28.63 44.94
CA PHE A 11 -22.58 -29.37 43.76
C PHE A 11 -23.43 -30.64 43.67
N ILE A 12 -24.31 -30.73 42.67
CA ILE A 12 -24.76 -32.01 42.13
C ILE A 12 -24.57 -31.94 40.63
N ALA A 13 -23.52 -32.61 40.18
CA ALA A 13 -23.23 -32.86 38.79
C ALA A 13 -24.34 -33.74 38.20
N TYR A 14 -25.16 -33.18 37.32
CA TYR A 14 -25.93 -33.95 36.36
C TYR A 14 -25.34 -33.73 34.97
N TRP A 15 -24.67 -34.79 34.53
CA TRP A 15 -24.23 -35.03 33.17
C TRP A 15 -25.47 -35.14 32.26
N MET A 16 -25.89 -34.03 31.68
CA MET A 16 -26.67 -34.02 30.45
C MET A 16 -26.07 -32.95 29.57
N GLY A 17 -25.45 -33.38 28.47
CA GLY A 17 -24.88 -32.51 27.47
C GLY A 17 -25.97 -31.61 26.89
N ALA A 18 -26.05 -30.39 27.39
CA ALA A 18 -26.62 -29.29 26.65
C ALA A 18 -25.62 -28.92 25.56
N SER A 19 -25.67 -29.68 24.46
CA SER A 19 -25.26 -29.14 23.17
C SER A 19 -26.13 -27.91 22.93
N CYS A 20 -25.55 -26.71 23.08
CA CYS A 20 -26.05 -25.53 22.41
C CYS A 20 -25.94 -25.82 20.91
N LEU A 21 -26.93 -26.54 20.38
CA LEU A 21 -27.25 -26.47 18.97
C LEU A 21 -27.49 -24.99 18.72
N ALA A 22 -26.61 -24.39 17.92
CA ALA A 22 -26.89 -23.11 17.33
C ALA A 22 -28.30 -23.20 16.76
N ASP A 23 -29.21 -22.34 17.23
CA ASP A 23 -30.46 -22.11 16.55
C ASP A 23 -30.10 -21.61 15.15
N ILE A 24 -29.97 -22.53 14.21
CA ILE A 24 -29.92 -22.24 12.79
C ILE A 24 -31.34 -21.77 12.51
N VAL A 25 -31.56 -20.46 12.58
CA VAL A 25 -32.78 -19.81 12.10
C VAL A 25 -32.94 -20.25 10.65
N PRO A 26 -33.88 -21.15 10.34
CA PRO A 26 -34.10 -21.58 8.97
C PRO A 26 -34.61 -20.33 8.26
N ASN A 27 -33.87 -19.85 7.24
CA ASN A 27 -34.12 -18.62 6.47
C ASN A 27 -33.49 -17.31 7.00
N TYR A 28 -32.36 -17.34 7.71
CA TYR A 28 -31.56 -16.12 7.90
C TYR A 28 -31.00 -15.61 6.55
N ASN A 29 -31.66 -14.60 5.97
CA ASN A 29 -31.24 -13.93 4.74
C ASN A 29 -31.20 -12.42 5.00
N PRO A 30 -30.06 -11.88 5.49
CA PRO A 30 -29.94 -10.49 5.87
C PRO A 30 -29.95 -9.58 4.63
N THR A 31 -30.28 -8.31 4.83
CA THR A 31 -30.06 -7.27 3.82
C THR A 31 -28.61 -6.78 3.88
N PRO A 32 -27.99 -6.40 2.75
CA PRO A 32 -26.64 -5.86 2.75
C PRO A 32 -26.48 -4.70 3.75
N PRO A 33 -25.43 -4.70 4.59
CA PRO A 33 -25.23 -3.66 5.58
C PRO A 33 -25.01 -2.30 4.94
N THR A 34 -25.44 -1.25 5.64
CA THR A 34 -25.18 0.14 5.28
C THR A 34 -24.14 0.73 6.22
N PHE A 35 -23.42 1.75 5.72
CA PHE A 35 -22.34 2.39 6.47
C PHE A 35 -22.68 3.84 6.81
N PRO A 36 -22.21 4.36 7.95
CA PRO A 36 -22.36 5.76 8.28
C PRO A 36 -21.65 6.63 7.26
N ARG A 37 -22.25 7.80 6.94
CA ARG A 37 -21.61 8.79 6.06
C ARG A 37 -20.67 9.72 6.82
N SER A 38 -20.94 9.95 8.11
CA SER A 38 -20.06 10.68 9.03
C SER A 38 -19.63 9.73 10.14
N PHE A 39 -18.33 9.50 10.27
CA PHE A 39 -17.78 8.45 11.12
C PHE A 39 -16.34 8.73 11.55
N ALA A 40 -15.94 8.08 12.64
CA ALA A 40 -14.54 7.87 13.02
C ALA A 40 -14.25 6.37 12.93
N ALA A 41 -13.17 5.99 12.26
CA ALA A 41 -12.77 4.60 12.11
C ALA A 41 -11.27 4.43 12.35
N SER A 42 -10.89 3.30 12.91
CA SER A 42 -9.51 2.82 12.90
C SER A 42 -9.46 1.39 12.40
N PHE A 43 -8.47 1.09 11.58
CA PHE A 43 -8.33 -0.20 10.94
C PHE A 43 -6.88 -0.47 10.55
N VAL A 44 -6.57 -1.73 10.32
CA VAL A 44 -5.25 -2.17 9.83
C VAL A 44 -5.42 -2.71 8.42
N MET A 45 -4.79 -2.04 7.47
CA MET A 45 -4.62 -2.51 6.11
C MET A 45 -3.40 -3.43 6.04
N LYS A 46 -3.54 -4.57 5.37
CA LYS A 46 -2.47 -5.53 5.15
C LYS A 46 -2.38 -5.89 3.67
N LEU A 47 -1.15 -5.90 3.15
CA LEU A 47 -0.78 -6.45 1.86
C LEU A 47 0.25 -7.56 2.14
N PRO A 48 -0.19 -8.81 2.35
CA PRO A 48 0.65 -9.90 2.81
C PRO A 48 1.80 -10.24 1.85
N TYR A 49 1.60 -10.10 0.53
CA TYR A 49 2.66 -10.40 -0.44
C TYR A 49 3.88 -9.51 -0.25
N ILE A 50 3.67 -8.23 0.08
CA ILE A 50 4.74 -7.26 0.29
C ILE A 50 5.11 -7.10 1.78
N ASP A 51 4.50 -7.91 2.67
CA ASP A 51 4.64 -7.85 4.14
C ASP A 51 4.38 -6.44 4.73
N LEU A 52 3.48 -5.68 4.09
CA LEU A 52 3.09 -4.34 4.52
C LEU A 52 1.85 -4.41 5.41
N SER A 53 1.91 -3.72 6.55
CA SER A 53 0.79 -3.56 7.46
C SER A 53 0.73 -2.11 7.92
N ILE A 54 -0.31 -1.40 7.49
CA ILE A 54 -0.51 0.02 7.79
C ILE A 54 -1.69 0.16 8.74
N GLN A 55 -1.44 0.74 9.91
CA GLN A 55 -2.51 1.17 10.80
C GLN A 55 -2.99 2.56 10.40
N MET A 56 -4.31 2.71 10.38
CA MET A 56 -4.95 3.92 9.90
C MET A 56 -6.06 4.40 10.80
N THR A 57 -6.28 5.70 10.69
CA THR A 57 -7.36 6.42 11.36
C THR A 57 -8.04 7.32 10.35
N VAL A 58 -9.37 7.26 10.29
CA VAL A 58 -10.17 8.12 9.42
C VAL A 58 -11.24 8.81 10.26
N ARG A 59 -11.38 10.12 10.08
CA ARG A 59 -12.49 10.90 10.58
C ARG A 59 -13.14 11.60 9.39
N GLN A 60 -14.40 11.30 9.13
CA GLN A 60 -15.16 11.88 8.02
C GLN A 60 -16.44 12.54 8.54
N LEU A 61 -16.70 13.74 8.05
CA LEU A 61 -17.92 14.52 8.30
C LEU A 61 -18.51 14.92 6.94
N MET A 62 -19.47 14.13 6.47
CA MET A 62 -20.01 14.23 5.11
C MET A 62 -20.74 15.55 4.84
N LYS A 63 -21.53 16.08 5.78
CA LYS A 63 -22.26 17.34 5.59
C LYS A 63 -21.32 18.53 5.63
N SER A 64 -20.32 18.50 6.52
CA SER A 64 -19.24 19.49 6.53
C SER A 64 -18.30 19.35 5.32
N GLY A 65 -18.31 18.22 4.62
CA GLY A 65 -17.42 17.97 3.49
C GLY A 65 -15.95 17.82 3.90
N ILE A 66 -15.68 17.34 5.12
CA ILE A 66 -14.32 17.23 5.68
C ILE A 66 -13.94 15.76 5.87
N GLN A 67 -12.72 15.40 5.50
CA GLN A 67 -12.12 14.12 5.85
C GLN A 67 -10.68 14.32 6.32
N HIS A 68 -10.33 13.66 7.42
CA HIS A 68 -8.96 13.53 7.92
C HIS A 68 -8.59 12.05 7.93
N VAL A 69 -7.48 11.72 7.26
CA VAL A 69 -6.91 10.37 7.23
C VAL A 69 -5.48 10.42 7.77
N GLY A 70 -5.15 9.51 8.67
CA GLY A 70 -3.81 9.33 9.22
C GLY A 70 -3.27 7.94 8.89
N TYR A 71 -1.98 7.89 8.56
CA TYR A 71 -1.22 6.69 8.22
C TYR A 71 0.04 6.65 9.10
N TYR A 72 0.63 5.45 9.25
CA TYR A 72 1.91 5.25 9.94
C TYR A 72 1.95 5.95 11.31
N ASP A 73 0.90 5.75 12.12
CA ASP A 73 0.73 6.37 13.44
C ASP A 73 0.78 7.92 13.45
N GLY A 74 0.27 8.52 12.38
CA GLY A 74 0.11 9.97 12.25
C GLY A 74 1.34 10.69 11.67
N LEU A 75 2.36 9.94 11.26
CA LEU A 75 3.51 10.45 10.51
C LEU A 75 3.05 11.14 9.21
N GLU A 76 2.15 10.45 8.49
CA GLU A 76 1.52 10.99 7.30
C GLU A 76 0.04 11.25 7.55
N GLN A 77 -0.44 12.40 7.08
CA GLN A 77 -1.83 12.81 7.28
C GLN A 77 -2.36 13.52 6.04
N HIS A 78 -3.59 13.19 5.68
CA HIS A 78 -4.29 13.73 4.53
C HIS A 78 -5.54 14.43 5.02
N PHE A 79 -5.72 15.67 4.59
CA PHE A 79 -6.87 16.48 4.97
C PHE A 79 -7.57 16.98 3.72
N VAL A 80 -8.87 16.69 3.64
CA VAL A 80 -9.75 17.05 2.53
C VAL A 80 -10.81 17.99 3.08
N ASN A 81 -11.03 19.10 2.39
CA ASN A 81 -12.19 19.96 2.57
C ASN A 81 -12.82 20.25 1.21
N LEU A 82 -13.95 19.61 0.93
CA LEU A 82 -14.69 19.76 -0.32
C LEU A 82 -15.37 21.12 -0.46
N ALA A 83 -15.69 21.80 0.65
CA ALA A 83 -16.40 23.08 0.60
C ALA A 83 -15.47 24.24 0.21
N THR A 84 -14.18 24.14 0.54
CA THR A 84 -13.16 25.15 0.22
C THR A 84 -12.22 24.73 -0.90
N ASP A 85 -12.42 23.54 -1.48
CA ASP A 85 -11.53 22.94 -2.47
C ASP A 85 -10.07 22.86 -1.96
N GLU A 86 -9.90 22.42 -0.72
CA GLU A 86 -8.60 22.33 -0.06
C GLU A 86 -8.20 20.86 0.16
N LEU A 87 -6.95 20.54 -0.16
CA LEU A 87 -6.32 19.23 0.04
C LEU A 87 -4.90 19.44 0.55
N TYR A 88 -4.63 18.95 1.77
CA TYR A 88 -3.31 19.05 2.37
C TYR A 88 -2.74 17.67 2.67
N HIS A 89 -1.47 17.47 2.32
CA HIS A 89 -0.69 16.30 2.70
C HIS A 89 0.41 16.69 3.68
N PHE A 90 0.44 15.99 4.80
CA PHE A 90 1.55 16.01 5.73
C PHE A 90 2.39 14.80 5.44
N VAL A 91 3.60 15.02 4.94
CA VAL A 91 4.53 13.95 4.60
C VAL A 91 5.83 14.13 5.35
N TYR A 92 6.52 13.03 5.57
CA TYR A 92 7.84 13.03 6.14
C TYR A 92 8.90 13.05 5.04
N ASN A 93 9.88 13.94 5.16
CA ASN A 93 11.01 13.99 4.24
C ASN A 93 12.31 14.07 5.05
N GLY A 94 12.97 12.93 5.23
CA GLY A 94 14.28 12.83 5.86
C GLY A 94 14.26 13.11 7.35
N THR A 95 14.38 14.37 7.77
CA THR A 95 14.36 14.80 9.19
C THR A 95 13.24 15.76 9.51
N ARG A 96 12.44 16.17 8.52
CA ARG A 96 11.42 17.22 8.67
C ARG A 96 10.06 16.75 8.17
N ARG A 97 9.04 17.07 8.94
CA ARG A 97 7.64 16.99 8.50
C ARG A 97 7.33 18.21 7.64
N THR A 98 6.69 18.01 6.50
CA THR A 98 6.35 19.08 5.55
C THR A 98 4.87 19.04 5.23
N CYS A 99 4.22 20.20 5.27
CA CYS A 99 2.86 20.40 4.78
C CYS A 99 2.91 20.78 3.29
N LEU A 100 2.17 20.05 2.47
CA LEU A 100 2.03 20.26 1.04
C LEU A 100 0.58 20.63 0.73
N ASP A 101 0.37 21.79 0.12
CA ASP A 101 -0.90 22.14 -0.51
C ASP A 101 -0.97 21.44 -1.88
N ALA A 102 -1.88 20.48 -2.01
CA ALA A 102 -2.03 19.67 -3.21
C ALA A 102 -2.93 20.33 -4.26
N THR A 103 -3.83 21.24 -3.86
CA THR A 103 -4.69 21.92 -4.83
C THR A 103 -3.91 22.94 -5.65
N GLU A 104 -2.89 23.58 -5.06
CA GLU A 104 -1.92 24.39 -5.82
C GLU A 104 -1.14 23.57 -6.88
N ARG A 105 -1.09 22.24 -6.73
CA ARG A 105 -0.44 21.32 -7.67
C ARG A 105 -1.39 20.75 -8.73
N GLY A 106 -2.66 21.14 -8.69
CA GLY A 106 -3.69 20.71 -9.63
C GLY A 106 -4.35 19.38 -9.27
N GLU A 107 -4.18 18.90 -8.03
CA GLU A 107 -4.93 17.76 -7.52
C GLU A 107 -6.30 18.21 -7.01
N SER A 108 -7.34 17.42 -7.31
CA SER A 108 -8.69 17.70 -6.83
C SER A 108 -8.96 16.98 -5.50
N PRO A 109 -9.47 17.68 -4.48
CA PRO A 109 -9.84 17.07 -3.21
C PRO A 109 -10.90 15.99 -3.42
N SER A 110 -10.65 14.78 -2.92
CA SER A 110 -11.61 13.69 -2.92
C SER A 110 -11.51 12.89 -1.63
N MET A 111 -12.65 12.44 -1.10
CA MET A 111 -12.69 11.62 0.11
C MET A 111 -12.40 10.16 -0.21
N ILE A 112 -11.61 9.53 0.65
CA ILE A 112 -11.28 8.11 0.57
C ILE A 112 -12.43 7.27 1.12
N ASN A 113 -12.95 6.34 0.32
CA ASN A 113 -13.91 5.36 0.80
C ASN A 113 -13.19 4.18 1.48
N ILE A 114 -13.52 3.91 2.74
CA ILE A 114 -12.93 2.83 3.52
C ILE A 114 -13.85 1.60 3.66
N PHE A 115 -15.05 1.63 3.08
CA PHE A 115 -16.00 0.53 3.13
C PHE A 115 -16.23 -0.07 1.74
N PRO A 116 -16.53 -1.37 1.63
CA PRO A 116 -16.89 -1.95 0.34
C PRO A 116 -18.20 -1.34 -0.18
N VAL A 117 -18.31 -1.23 -1.51
CA VAL A 117 -19.59 -0.96 -2.15
C VAL A 117 -20.34 -2.28 -2.23
N MET A 118 -21.43 -2.39 -1.45
CA MET A 118 -22.17 -3.64 -1.27
C MET A 118 -22.91 -4.14 -2.53
N GLU A 119 -22.96 -3.33 -3.60
CA GLU A 119 -23.54 -3.76 -4.87
C GLU A 119 -22.76 -4.95 -5.47
N GLY A 120 -23.49 -6.03 -5.77
CA GLY A 120 -22.95 -7.29 -6.28
C GLY A 120 -22.39 -8.24 -5.22
N PHE A 121 -22.48 -7.89 -3.92
CA PHE A 121 -22.21 -8.84 -2.85
C PHE A 121 -23.42 -9.73 -2.58
N GLU A 122 -23.17 -11.02 -2.42
CA GLU A 122 -24.15 -12.04 -2.07
C GLU A 122 -23.87 -12.55 -0.65
N PHE A 123 -24.93 -12.79 0.11
CA PHE A 123 -24.80 -13.39 1.44
C PHE A 123 -24.44 -14.87 1.30
N VAL A 124 -23.31 -15.27 1.89
CA VAL A 124 -22.81 -16.65 1.85
C VAL A 124 -23.24 -17.44 3.09
N GLY A 125 -23.35 -16.78 4.24
CA GLY A 125 -23.69 -17.41 5.51
C GLY A 125 -22.99 -16.78 6.70
N LEU A 126 -23.17 -17.38 7.87
CA LEU A 126 -22.47 -16.96 9.09
C LEU A 126 -21.08 -17.61 9.17
N ARG A 127 -20.08 -16.84 9.60
CA ARG A 127 -18.69 -17.28 9.80
C ARG A 127 -18.11 -16.70 11.08
N ASN A 128 -17.34 -17.50 11.80
CA ASN A 128 -16.59 -17.00 12.94
C ASN A 128 -15.32 -16.28 12.45
N VAL A 129 -15.18 -15.00 12.78
CA VAL A 129 -14.00 -14.19 12.49
C VAL A 129 -13.54 -13.55 13.79
N ARG A 130 -12.37 -13.96 14.29
CA ARG A 130 -11.77 -13.44 15.53
C ARG A 130 -12.69 -13.55 16.76
N GLY A 131 -13.46 -14.63 16.84
CA GLY A 131 -14.40 -14.87 17.95
C GLY A 131 -15.75 -14.18 17.78
N LEU A 132 -15.96 -13.39 16.72
CA LEU A 132 -17.25 -12.78 16.39
C LEU A 132 -17.98 -13.64 15.36
N GLN A 133 -19.28 -13.84 15.55
CA GLN A 133 -20.13 -14.48 14.55
C GLN A 133 -20.56 -13.43 13.52
N CYS A 134 -19.90 -13.42 12.37
CA CYS A 134 -20.10 -12.43 11.33
C CYS A 134 -20.96 -12.97 10.19
N GLU A 135 -21.74 -12.10 9.57
CA GLU A 135 -22.25 -12.30 8.22
C GLU A 135 -21.09 -12.26 7.23
N HIS A 136 -21.00 -13.28 6.38
CA HIS A 136 -20.04 -13.35 5.30
C HIS A 136 -20.74 -13.00 3.98
N TRP A 137 -20.27 -11.95 3.36
CA TRP A 137 -20.70 -11.44 2.07
C TRP A 137 -19.58 -11.67 1.06
N LYS A 138 -19.89 -12.16 -0.15
CA LYS A 138 -18.91 -12.40 -1.20
C LYS A 138 -19.32 -11.80 -2.53
N LYS A 139 -18.34 -11.28 -3.27
CA LYS A 139 -18.51 -10.73 -4.63
C LYS A 139 -17.41 -11.25 -5.54
N ASN A 140 -17.75 -11.72 -6.73
CA ASN A 140 -16.75 -12.10 -7.75
C ASN A 140 -16.36 -10.87 -8.58
N VAL A 141 -15.06 -10.67 -8.81
CA VAL A 141 -14.51 -9.44 -9.42
C VAL A 141 -14.20 -9.64 -10.93
N GLY A 142 -15.00 -10.46 -11.60
CA GLY A 142 -15.01 -10.59 -13.07
C GLY A 142 -13.94 -11.51 -13.69
N ARG A 143 -12.80 -11.76 -13.05
CA ARG A 143 -11.82 -12.77 -13.49
C ARG A 143 -11.92 -14.06 -12.68
N PRO A 144 -11.68 -15.24 -13.30
CA PRO A 144 -11.60 -16.49 -12.56
C PRO A 144 -10.54 -16.40 -11.45
N GLY A 145 -10.96 -16.65 -10.21
CA GLY A 145 -10.11 -16.59 -9.03
C GLY A 145 -10.10 -15.24 -8.31
N GLU A 146 -10.58 -14.14 -8.90
CA GLU A 146 -10.60 -12.82 -8.25
C GLU A 146 -11.95 -12.56 -7.55
N TYR A 147 -11.93 -12.24 -6.26
CA TYR A 147 -13.12 -12.04 -5.45
C TYR A 147 -12.88 -11.09 -4.28
N GLU A 148 -13.97 -10.55 -3.73
CA GLU A 148 -13.99 -9.81 -2.48
C GLU A 148 -14.80 -10.58 -1.44
N ASP A 149 -14.28 -10.66 -0.21
CA ASP A 149 -14.99 -11.13 0.96
C ASP A 149 -15.16 -9.99 1.95
N PHE A 150 -16.36 -9.85 2.49
CA PHE A 150 -16.68 -8.88 3.52
C PHE A 150 -17.37 -9.54 4.70
N PHE A 151 -16.96 -9.17 5.91
CA PHE A 151 -17.42 -9.73 7.16
C PHE A 151 -18.00 -8.63 8.04
N TYR A 152 -19.27 -8.76 8.38
CA TYR A 152 -20.03 -7.80 9.17
C TYR A 152 -20.56 -8.44 10.45
N ASP A 153 -20.41 -7.78 11.59
CA ASP A 153 -20.97 -8.23 12.86
C ASP A 153 -22.39 -7.67 13.01
N PRO A 154 -23.44 -8.51 12.94
CA PRO A 154 -24.82 -8.05 13.02
C PRO A 154 -25.24 -7.63 14.44
N MET A 155 -24.56 -8.13 15.48
CA MET A 155 -24.86 -7.81 16.88
C MET A 155 -24.30 -6.44 17.26
N LEU A 156 -23.04 -6.18 16.90
CA LEU A 156 -22.38 -4.90 17.13
C LEU A 156 -22.63 -3.87 16.02
N LYS A 157 -23.31 -4.28 14.94
CA LYS A 157 -23.65 -3.47 13.76
C LYS A 157 -22.45 -2.77 13.16
N ARG A 158 -21.34 -3.49 12.97
CA ARG A 158 -20.08 -2.91 12.49
C ARG A 158 -19.35 -3.82 11.51
N PRO A 159 -18.56 -3.25 10.58
CA PRO A 159 -17.65 -4.03 9.75
C PRO A 159 -16.55 -4.65 10.62
N VAL A 160 -16.09 -5.84 10.25
CA VAL A 160 -15.03 -6.58 10.95
C VAL A 160 -13.82 -6.78 10.05
N LYS A 161 -14.05 -7.23 8.81
CA LYS A 161 -12.98 -7.47 7.84
C LYS A 161 -13.50 -7.28 6.42
N TRP A 162 -12.71 -6.66 5.57
CA TRP A 162 -12.89 -6.67 4.13
C TRP A 162 -11.59 -7.18 3.51
N SER A 163 -11.68 -8.11 2.57
CA SER A 163 -10.53 -8.61 1.83
C SER A 163 -10.83 -8.71 0.35
N MET A 164 -9.91 -8.24 -0.47
CA MET A 164 -9.95 -8.36 -1.92
C MET A 164 -8.80 -9.26 -2.36
N HIS A 165 -9.13 -10.39 -2.97
CA HIS A 165 -8.18 -11.27 -3.63
C HIS A 165 -8.17 -10.91 -5.12
N ALA A 166 -7.19 -10.10 -5.53
CA ALA A 166 -7.10 -9.56 -6.88
C ALA A 166 -5.64 -9.34 -7.28
N ARG A 167 -5.37 -9.09 -8.57
CA ARG A 167 -4.00 -8.78 -8.99
C ARG A 167 -3.53 -7.44 -8.46
N ASN A 168 -2.25 -7.36 -8.11
CA ASN A 168 -1.64 -6.15 -7.58
C ASN A 168 -1.85 -4.96 -8.53
N GLU A 169 -2.52 -3.88 -8.12
CA GLU A 169 -2.87 -2.78 -9.02
C GLU A 169 -1.68 -1.88 -9.41
N ILE A 170 -0.57 -1.93 -8.67
CA ILE A 170 0.62 -1.09 -8.94
C ILE A 170 1.34 -1.60 -10.20
N ILE A 171 1.64 -2.91 -10.25
CA ILE A 171 2.42 -3.54 -11.32
C ILE A 171 1.68 -4.64 -12.10
N SER A 172 0.50 -5.05 -11.64
CA SER A 172 -0.29 -6.18 -12.19
C SER A 172 0.49 -7.48 -12.34
N ALA A 173 1.54 -7.66 -11.54
CA ALA A 173 2.51 -8.74 -11.72
C ALA A 173 2.10 -10.07 -11.05
N HIS A 174 1.27 -10.04 -10.01
CA HIS A 174 0.83 -11.24 -9.27
C HIS A 174 -0.55 -11.04 -8.64
N LEU A 175 -1.20 -12.14 -8.25
CA LEU A 175 -2.36 -12.11 -7.32
C LEU A 175 -1.87 -11.68 -5.94
N ASP A 176 -2.66 -10.85 -5.26
CA ASP A 176 -2.37 -10.38 -3.91
C ASP A 176 -3.67 -10.36 -3.09
N ASP A 177 -3.49 -10.40 -1.77
CA ASP A 177 -4.56 -10.24 -0.81
C ASP A 177 -4.50 -8.84 -0.22
N TYR A 178 -5.56 -8.09 -0.42
CA TYR A 178 -5.70 -6.75 0.09
C TYR A 178 -6.67 -6.79 1.27
N VAL A 179 -6.18 -6.73 2.50
CA VAL A 179 -6.99 -7.01 3.69
C VAL A 179 -7.13 -5.76 4.57
N VAL A 180 -8.36 -5.30 4.74
CA VAL A 180 -8.74 -4.27 5.72
C VAL A 180 -9.36 -4.95 6.94
N ASN A 181 -8.74 -4.78 8.10
CA ASN A 181 -9.27 -5.27 9.36
C ASN A 181 -9.73 -4.10 10.22
N TYR A 182 -11.04 -3.94 10.38
CA TYR A 182 -11.60 -2.87 11.16
C TYR A 182 -11.38 -3.12 12.66
N LEU A 183 -10.75 -2.16 13.34
CA LEU A 183 -10.56 -2.18 14.79
C LEU A 183 -11.73 -1.48 15.48
N SER A 184 -12.12 -0.32 14.95
CA SER A 184 -13.25 0.46 15.43
C SER A 184 -13.91 1.23 14.29
N VAL A 185 -15.23 1.37 14.38
CA VAL A 185 -16.04 2.26 13.53
C VAL A 185 -17.13 2.83 14.43
N HIS A 186 -17.23 4.15 14.46
CA HIS A 186 -18.18 4.88 15.28
C HIS A 186 -18.86 5.97 14.45
N ASP A 187 -20.18 6.07 14.56
CA ASP A 187 -20.95 7.13 13.94
C ASP A 187 -20.60 8.47 14.58
N LEU A 188 -20.49 9.52 13.75
CA LEU A 188 -20.29 10.89 14.22
C LEU A 188 -21.52 11.74 13.94
N VAL A 189 -21.85 12.61 14.88
CA VAL A 189 -22.86 13.65 14.69
C VAL A 189 -22.22 14.79 13.91
N ASP A 190 -22.75 15.05 12.72
CA ASP A 190 -22.31 16.13 11.85
C ASP A 190 -23.40 17.22 11.76
N ASN A 191 -23.09 18.37 12.34
CA ASN A 191 -23.96 19.54 12.36
C ASN A 191 -23.68 20.55 11.23
N GLY A 192 -22.73 20.25 10.33
CA GLY A 192 -22.33 21.10 9.21
C GLY A 192 -21.60 22.40 9.62
N ARG A 193 -21.20 22.55 10.89
CA ARG A 193 -20.52 23.75 11.39
C ARG A 193 -19.02 23.54 11.60
N GLU A 194 -18.56 22.29 11.61
CA GLU A 194 -17.13 21.99 11.72
C GLU A 194 -16.44 22.55 10.48
N LYS A 195 -15.43 23.38 10.73
CA LYS A 195 -14.59 23.98 9.70
C LYS A 195 -13.21 23.35 9.80
N PHE A 196 -12.61 23.15 8.63
CA PHE A 196 -11.21 22.80 8.57
C PHE A 196 -10.36 23.98 9.05
N ALA A 197 -9.47 23.74 10.01
CA ALA A 197 -8.38 24.63 10.33
C ALA A 197 -7.09 23.90 9.91
N PRO A 198 -6.32 24.42 8.95
CA PRO A 198 -5.02 23.82 8.65
C PRO A 198 -4.18 23.85 9.93
N PRO A 199 -3.45 22.77 10.25
CA PRO A 199 -2.45 22.78 11.31
C PRO A 199 -1.51 23.98 11.14
N SER A 200 -1.10 24.57 12.26
CA SER A 200 -0.24 25.78 12.31
C SER A 200 1.01 25.69 11.45
N GLU A 201 1.50 24.48 11.22
CA GLU A 201 2.65 24.13 10.39
C GLU A 201 2.45 24.46 8.90
N CYS A 202 1.20 24.63 8.45
CA CYS A 202 0.84 25.08 7.09
C CYS A 202 0.67 26.61 6.98
N ASP A 203 0.52 27.34 8.09
CA ASP A 203 0.36 28.80 8.07
C ASP A 203 1.62 29.50 7.52
N ASP A 204 2.78 28.91 7.80
CA ASP A 204 4.09 29.42 7.42
C ASP A 204 4.38 29.32 5.90
N GLN A 205 3.69 28.43 5.18
CA GLN A 205 3.80 28.27 3.72
C GLN A 205 2.99 29.35 2.99
N ARG A 206 1.75 29.61 3.43
CA ARG A 206 0.87 30.68 2.89
C ARG A 206 1.51 32.07 2.99
N ALA A 207 2.25 32.34 4.08
CA ALA A 207 2.93 33.61 4.30
C ALA A 207 4.16 33.82 3.39
N ARG A 208 4.89 32.74 3.06
CA ARG A 208 6.09 32.80 2.19
C ARG A 208 5.73 32.89 0.71
N HIS A 209 4.68 32.21 0.27
CA HIS A 209 4.30 32.17 -1.15
C HIS A 209 3.54 33.42 -1.63
N ARG A 210 2.84 34.16 -0.76
CA ARG A 210 2.27 35.49 -1.12
C ARG A 210 3.32 36.56 -1.44
N LYS A 211 4.59 36.39 -1.02
CA LYS A 211 5.69 37.32 -1.32
C LYS A 211 6.48 36.98 -2.59
N ALA A 212 6.21 35.84 -3.24
CA ALA A 212 7.05 35.32 -4.33
C ALA A 212 6.44 35.46 -5.74
N TYR A 213 5.52 36.40 -5.96
CA TYR A 213 5.13 36.80 -7.32
C TYR A 213 6.01 37.96 -7.80
N ALA A 214 7.22 37.63 -8.28
CA ALA A 214 8.00 38.47 -9.19
C ALA A 214 9.14 37.67 -9.89
N VAL A 215 8.80 37.06 -11.04
CA VAL A 215 9.66 36.86 -12.26
C VAL A 215 10.80 35.78 -12.16
N PRO A 216 11.28 35.11 -13.24
CA PRO A 216 10.61 34.14 -14.13
C PRO A 216 11.42 32.83 -14.43
N GLU A 217 10.73 31.80 -14.95
CA GLU A 217 11.20 30.63 -15.75
C GLU A 217 12.15 29.56 -15.12
N PRO A 218 12.37 28.39 -15.77
CA PRO A 218 11.43 27.29 -15.98
C PRO A 218 12.06 26.00 -15.42
N GLY A 219 12.05 25.82 -14.10
CA GLY A 219 12.43 24.54 -13.48
C GLY A 219 11.33 23.49 -13.66
N PRO A 220 11.65 22.19 -13.82
CA PRO A 220 10.62 21.17 -13.86
C PRO A 220 9.86 21.21 -12.54
N ARG A 221 8.61 21.70 -12.59
CA ARG A 221 7.64 21.61 -11.49
C ARG A 221 7.69 20.16 -10.98
N PRO A 222 7.93 19.91 -9.68
CA PRO A 222 8.02 18.55 -9.15
C PRO A 222 6.65 17.87 -9.26
N ARG A 223 6.42 17.26 -10.41
CA ARG A 223 5.30 16.39 -10.76
C ARG A 223 5.53 14.94 -10.29
N ASP A 224 6.55 14.72 -9.46
CA ASP A 224 7.12 13.40 -9.17
C ASP A 224 6.87 12.91 -7.74
N LEU A 225 6.04 13.62 -6.95
CA LEU A 225 5.54 13.15 -5.66
C LEU A 225 4.07 12.75 -5.79
N ASP A 226 3.75 11.96 -6.80
CA ASP A 226 2.52 11.16 -6.79
C ASP A 226 2.76 10.05 -5.75
N TYR A 227 2.64 10.41 -4.46
CA TYR A 227 2.43 9.42 -3.42
C TYR A 227 1.06 8.83 -3.74
N GLY A 228 1.06 7.82 -4.60
CA GLY A 228 -0.12 7.03 -4.90
C GLY A 228 -0.58 6.44 -3.58
N ASP A 229 -1.50 7.14 -2.93
CA ASP A 229 -2.15 6.71 -1.71
C ASP A 229 -2.57 5.27 -1.94
N VAL A 230 -2.13 4.37 -1.06
CA VAL A 230 -2.47 2.96 -1.16
C VAL A 230 -4.00 2.82 -1.29
N PHE A 231 -4.79 3.75 -0.74
CA PHE A 231 -6.26 3.78 -0.85
C PHE A 231 -6.83 4.28 -2.16
N ASN A 232 -6.07 5.05 -2.96
CA ASN A 232 -6.51 5.35 -4.33
C ASN A 232 -6.66 4.07 -5.16
N TYR A 233 -5.98 2.99 -4.78
CA TYR A 233 -6.16 1.65 -5.34
C TYR A 233 -7.37 0.89 -4.75
N PHE A 234 -7.74 1.11 -3.49
CA PHE A 234 -8.90 0.46 -2.85
C PHE A 234 -10.26 1.14 -3.12
N GLY A 235 -10.28 2.47 -3.28
CA GLY A 235 -11.50 3.28 -3.21
C GLY A 235 -12.32 3.40 -4.50
N ARG A 236 -11.84 2.91 -5.66
CA ARG A 236 -12.52 3.05 -6.97
C ARG A 236 -13.39 1.83 -7.30
N ASN A 237 -14.37 1.54 -6.44
CA ASN A 237 -15.23 0.35 -6.55
C ASN A 237 -16.53 0.62 -7.32
N THR A 238 -16.48 0.55 -8.65
CA THR A 238 -17.61 0.08 -9.49
C THR A 238 -17.05 -0.54 -10.77
N ARG A 239 -17.29 -1.83 -11.02
CA ARG A 239 -17.19 -2.34 -12.41
C ARG A 239 -18.07 -3.53 -12.73
N SER A 240 -18.71 -3.38 -13.89
CA SER A 240 -19.44 -4.37 -14.65
C SER A 240 -18.49 -5.34 -15.34
N SER A 241 -18.97 -6.59 -15.44
CA SER A 241 -18.42 -7.70 -16.21
C SER A 241 -18.03 -7.29 -17.64
N LEU A 242 -16.83 -7.64 -18.13
CA LEU A 242 -16.56 -7.96 -19.55
C LEU A 242 -15.07 -8.27 -19.85
N GLY A 243 -14.83 -9.36 -20.59
CA GLY A 243 -14.01 -9.35 -21.82
C GLY A 243 -12.49 -9.59 -21.74
N THR A 244 -11.95 -10.14 -22.84
CA THR A 244 -10.50 -10.35 -23.12
C THR A 244 -9.71 -9.05 -23.28
N LEU A 245 -8.49 -9.03 -22.73
CA LEU A 245 -7.51 -7.90 -22.60
C LEU A 245 -7.11 -7.08 -23.85
N ASN A 246 -7.60 -7.41 -25.05
CA ASN A 246 -7.15 -6.78 -26.31
C ASN A 246 -7.94 -5.52 -26.69
N ASP A 247 -8.88 -5.10 -25.85
CA ASP A 247 -9.70 -3.92 -26.05
C ASP A 247 -9.36 -2.84 -25.01
N PHE A 248 -9.21 -1.59 -25.45
CA PHE A 248 -8.85 -0.49 -24.58
C PHE A 248 -9.92 -0.20 -23.51
N ASN A 249 -11.21 -0.42 -23.82
CA ASN A 249 -12.26 -0.24 -22.81
C ASN A 249 -12.19 -1.32 -21.71
N THR A 250 -11.80 -2.54 -22.10
CA THR A 250 -11.49 -3.65 -21.20
C THR A 250 -10.18 -3.41 -20.42
N PHE A 251 -9.18 -2.77 -21.02
CA PHE A 251 -7.98 -2.33 -20.28
C PHE A 251 -8.32 -1.23 -19.26
N LYS A 252 -9.05 -0.18 -19.68
CA LYS A 252 -9.63 0.82 -18.78
C LYS A 252 -10.43 0.14 -17.67
N ALA A 253 -10.99 -1.04 -17.97
CA ALA A 253 -11.68 -1.88 -17.03
C ALA A 253 -10.87 -2.46 -15.93
N LEU A 254 -9.95 -3.26 -16.38
CA LEU A 254 -9.10 -4.00 -15.52
C LEU A 254 -8.29 -3.07 -14.61
N HIS A 255 -7.90 -1.90 -15.11
CA HIS A 255 -7.02 -0.98 -14.42
C HIS A 255 -7.72 0.28 -13.88
N ARG A 256 -9.06 0.26 -13.78
CA ARG A 256 -9.88 1.34 -13.16
C ARG A 256 -9.50 2.74 -13.64
N ARG A 257 -9.25 2.86 -14.95
CA ARG A 257 -8.79 4.10 -15.58
C ARG A 257 -9.94 5.04 -15.81
N SER A 258 -9.79 6.26 -15.29
CA SER A 258 -10.63 7.40 -15.62
C SER A 258 -9.69 8.50 -16.09
N TYR A 259 -9.84 8.92 -17.34
CA TYR A 259 -9.09 10.04 -17.89
C TYR A 259 -10.03 11.24 -18.02
N SER A 260 -9.51 12.46 -17.89
CA SER A 260 -10.24 13.64 -18.37
C SER A 260 -10.34 13.59 -19.90
N ASP A 261 -11.16 14.44 -20.54
CA ASP A 261 -11.55 14.47 -21.98
C ASP A 261 -10.41 14.37 -23.05
N LYS A 262 -9.17 14.11 -22.64
CA LYS A 262 -8.00 13.71 -23.42
C LYS A 262 -7.83 12.17 -23.52
N ASP A 263 -8.93 11.41 -23.56
CA ASP A 263 -8.94 9.92 -23.68
C ASP A 263 -8.06 9.41 -24.85
N SER A 264 -7.95 10.18 -25.94
CA SER A 264 -7.25 9.77 -27.17
C SER A 264 -5.76 9.49 -27.01
N ALA A 265 -5.06 10.18 -26.11
CA ALA A 265 -3.62 10.01 -25.94
C ALA A 265 -3.24 8.72 -25.21
N TYR A 266 -4.04 8.31 -24.23
CA TYR A 266 -3.85 7.06 -23.47
C TYR A 266 -4.20 5.85 -24.34
N GLU A 267 -5.29 5.93 -25.11
CA GLU A 267 -5.66 4.89 -26.06
C GLU A 267 -4.59 4.69 -27.14
N THR A 268 -4.03 5.79 -27.65
CA THR A 268 -2.94 5.74 -28.63
C THR A 268 -1.70 5.06 -28.07
N ARG A 269 -1.30 5.37 -26.82
CA ARG A 269 -0.17 4.70 -26.15
C ARG A 269 -0.42 3.22 -25.91
N PHE A 270 -1.62 2.86 -25.45
CA PHE A 270 -2.01 1.47 -25.25
C PHE A 270 -1.89 0.66 -26.55
N LYS A 271 -2.46 1.17 -27.65
CA LYS A 271 -2.38 0.52 -28.96
C LYS A 271 -0.93 0.39 -29.46
N ALA A 272 -0.11 1.43 -29.24
CA ALA A 272 1.30 1.39 -29.60
C ALA A 272 2.09 0.32 -28.82
N ASN A 273 1.83 0.20 -27.50
CA ASN A 273 2.47 -0.80 -26.66
C ASN A 273 2.00 -2.22 -26.99
N GLN A 274 0.70 -2.43 -27.28
CA GLN A 274 0.19 -3.71 -27.77
C GLN A 274 0.89 -4.13 -29.08
N ALA A 275 0.97 -3.22 -30.05
CA ALA A 275 1.66 -3.50 -31.32
C ALA A 275 3.15 -3.80 -31.12
N TYR A 276 3.81 -3.13 -30.17
CA TYR A 276 5.20 -3.40 -29.80
C TYR A 276 5.35 -4.82 -29.21
N ILE A 277 4.48 -5.20 -28.28
CA ILE A 277 4.44 -6.54 -27.66
C ILE A 277 4.26 -7.62 -28.73
N ASP A 278 3.27 -7.45 -29.62
CA ASP A 278 2.98 -8.41 -30.69
C ASP A 278 4.18 -8.59 -31.62
N ARG A 279 4.86 -7.49 -31.97
CA ARG A 279 6.08 -7.52 -32.79
C ARG A 279 7.21 -8.28 -32.10
N VAL A 280 7.46 -8.03 -30.81
CA VAL A 280 8.52 -8.69 -30.04
C VAL A 280 8.22 -10.17 -29.88
N ASN A 281 6.98 -10.52 -29.50
CA ASN A 281 6.56 -11.90 -29.31
C ASN A 281 6.60 -12.70 -30.62
N LYS A 282 6.26 -12.08 -31.75
CA LYS A 282 6.36 -12.70 -33.08
C LYS A 282 7.82 -12.94 -33.50
N ALA A 283 8.75 -12.10 -33.07
CA ALA A 283 10.17 -12.26 -33.39
C ALA A 283 10.81 -13.49 -32.71
N ASN A 284 10.14 -14.09 -31.71
CA ASN A 284 10.56 -15.31 -31.02
C ASN A 284 12.05 -15.32 -30.61
N ASN A 285 12.52 -14.20 -30.06
CA ASN A 285 13.92 -13.98 -29.69
C ASN A 285 14.27 -14.48 -28.27
N GLY A 286 13.46 -15.39 -27.71
CA GLY A 286 13.63 -15.91 -26.35
C GLY A 286 13.07 -15.01 -25.24
N VAL A 287 12.44 -13.88 -25.57
CA VAL A 287 11.72 -13.01 -24.63
C VAL A 287 10.25 -12.93 -25.03
N ARG A 288 9.36 -13.03 -24.04
CA ARG A 288 7.93 -12.81 -24.21
C ARG A 288 7.50 -11.62 -23.36
N LEU A 289 6.79 -10.68 -23.99
CA LEU A 289 6.19 -9.52 -23.34
C LEU A 289 4.68 -9.73 -23.22
N GLU A 290 4.07 -9.12 -22.21
CA GLU A 290 2.62 -9.12 -22.01
C GLU A 290 2.15 -7.72 -21.59
N LEU A 291 0.88 -7.41 -21.89
CA LEU A 291 0.27 -6.19 -21.38
C LEU A 291 0.20 -6.25 -19.85
N ASN A 292 0.59 -5.15 -19.21
CA ASN A 292 0.47 -4.95 -17.78
C ASN A 292 -0.12 -3.54 -17.50
N SER A 293 -0.20 -3.16 -16.22
CA SER A 293 -0.77 -1.89 -15.77
C SER A 293 -0.13 -0.64 -16.38
N PHE A 294 1.06 -0.77 -16.98
CA PHE A 294 1.80 0.34 -17.59
C PHE A 294 1.47 0.59 -19.06
N ALA A 295 0.60 -0.23 -19.67
CA ALA A 295 0.38 -0.19 -21.12
C ALA A 295 -0.20 1.14 -21.64
N ASP A 296 -0.98 1.88 -20.85
CA ASP A 296 -1.50 3.20 -21.23
C ASP A 296 -0.54 4.37 -20.93
N GLY A 297 0.51 4.07 -20.18
CA GLY A 297 1.50 5.01 -19.70
C GLY A 297 1.02 5.99 -18.62
N LEU A 298 -0.18 5.79 -18.02
CA LEU A 298 -0.67 6.64 -16.93
C LEU A 298 0.11 6.40 -15.65
N ASN A 299 0.26 5.13 -15.26
CA ASN A 299 1.04 4.74 -14.07
C ASN A 299 2.50 4.43 -14.43
N GLN A 300 3.08 5.08 -15.44
CA GLN A 300 4.51 4.91 -15.62
C GLN A 300 5.19 5.23 -14.29
N PRO A 301 6.04 4.34 -13.74
CA PRO A 301 6.72 4.62 -12.50
C PRO A 301 7.36 6.01 -12.66
N PRO A 302 7.12 6.95 -11.72
CA PRO A 302 7.73 8.26 -11.74
C PRO A 302 9.22 8.12 -12.08
N LYS A 303 9.84 9.12 -12.72
CA LYS A 303 11.26 8.99 -13.10
C LYS A 303 12.17 8.59 -11.92
N GLY A 304 11.76 8.87 -10.67
CA GLY A 304 12.43 8.43 -9.43
C GLY A 304 12.23 6.97 -9.02
N HIS A 305 11.23 6.25 -9.53
CA HIS A 305 11.10 4.79 -9.37
C HIS A 305 11.95 4.01 -10.38
N ARG A 306 12.45 4.70 -11.42
CA ARG A 306 13.42 4.15 -12.36
C ARG A 306 14.80 4.40 -11.80
N ALA A 307 15.74 3.49 -12.06
CA ALA A 307 17.14 3.72 -11.73
C ALA A 307 17.57 5.11 -12.23
N ARG A 308 18.10 5.94 -11.34
CA ARG A 308 18.51 7.33 -11.65
C ARG A 308 19.54 7.30 -12.78
N ASN A 309 19.19 7.87 -13.94
CA ASN A 309 20.11 8.14 -15.04
C ASN A 309 20.82 9.47 -14.77
N GLY A 310 21.80 9.45 -13.87
CA GLY A 310 22.80 10.51 -13.72
C GLY A 310 24.19 9.98 -14.06
N PRO A 311 25.17 10.84 -14.39
CA PRO A 311 26.56 10.40 -14.53
C PRO A 311 26.96 9.68 -13.25
N ARG A 312 27.13 8.37 -13.36
CA ARG A 312 27.56 7.54 -12.24
C ARG A 312 29.07 7.78 -12.12
N PRO A 313 29.61 8.07 -10.93
CA PRO A 313 30.99 7.70 -10.67
C PRO A 313 31.06 6.18 -10.84
N HIS A 314 31.40 5.75 -12.05
CA HIS A 314 31.50 4.34 -12.35
C HIS A 314 32.69 3.80 -11.55
N SER A 315 32.34 2.88 -10.66
CA SER A 315 33.17 1.78 -10.20
C SER A 315 34.13 2.10 -9.02
N HIS A 316 33.80 1.52 -7.88
CA HIS A 316 34.80 0.94 -6.98
C HIS A 316 35.27 -0.43 -7.49
N ALA A 317 35.19 -0.73 -8.81
CA ALA A 317 35.67 -1.99 -9.37
C ALA A 317 37.14 -2.25 -8.99
N SER A 318 37.91 -1.18 -8.82
CA SER A 318 39.29 -1.19 -8.34
C SER A 318 39.49 -1.68 -6.89
N LYS A 319 38.42 -1.90 -6.11
CA LYS A 319 38.48 -2.43 -4.73
C LYS A 319 38.06 -3.89 -4.61
N TRP A 320 37.59 -4.51 -5.69
CA TRP A 320 37.22 -5.93 -5.68
C TRP A 320 38.45 -6.76 -6.05
N ASN A 321 38.83 -7.70 -5.19
CA ASN A 321 39.72 -8.79 -5.59
C ASN A 321 38.93 -9.65 -6.58
N LEU A 322 39.00 -9.28 -7.86
CA LEU A 322 38.47 -10.11 -8.93
C LEU A 322 39.20 -11.45 -8.88
N LEU A 323 38.45 -12.53 -9.08
CA LEU A 323 39.06 -13.84 -9.26
C LEU A 323 40.08 -13.76 -10.41
N PRO A 324 41.24 -14.41 -10.28
CA PRO A 324 42.16 -14.57 -11.39
C PRO A 324 41.42 -15.09 -12.63
N ALA A 325 41.78 -14.57 -13.81
CA ALA A 325 41.07 -14.86 -15.06
C ALA A 325 41.12 -16.35 -15.48
N ASP A 326 42.02 -17.13 -14.86
CA ASP A 326 42.26 -18.56 -15.07
C ASP A 326 41.42 -19.47 -14.17
N VAL A 327 40.59 -18.93 -13.28
CA VAL A 327 39.66 -19.75 -12.48
C VAL A 327 38.57 -20.33 -13.39
N PRO A 328 38.48 -21.66 -13.56
CA PRO A 328 37.44 -22.27 -14.38
C PRO A 328 36.08 -22.05 -13.73
N LEU A 329 35.17 -21.39 -14.46
CA LEU A 329 33.79 -21.16 -14.02
C LEU A 329 32.86 -22.25 -14.59
N PRO A 330 31.79 -22.62 -13.85
CA PRO A 330 30.79 -23.55 -14.36
C PRO A 330 29.99 -22.94 -15.50
N ASP A 331 29.53 -23.78 -16.44
CA ASP A 331 28.72 -23.38 -17.60
C ASP A 331 27.38 -22.73 -17.20
N ARG A 332 26.84 -23.12 -16.04
CA ARG A 332 25.62 -22.55 -15.45
C ARG A 332 25.80 -22.43 -13.94
N TRP A 333 25.43 -21.28 -13.40
CA TRP A 333 25.38 -21.06 -11.96
C TRP A 333 24.09 -20.35 -11.58
N ASP A 334 23.45 -20.84 -10.52
CA ASP A 334 22.24 -20.23 -9.97
C ASP A 334 22.26 -20.32 -8.45
N TRP A 335 22.44 -19.18 -7.77
CA TRP A 335 22.47 -19.15 -6.30
C TRP A 335 21.16 -19.64 -5.65
N ARG A 336 20.04 -19.67 -6.39
CA ARG A 336 18.77 -20.24 -5.91
C ARG A 336 18.88 -21.75 -5.72
N ASP A 337 19.59 -22.45 -6.60
CA ASP A 337 19.82 -23.91 -6.52
C ASP A 337 20.65 -24.26 -5.26
N HIS A 338 21.41 -23.29 -4.73
CA HIS A 338 22.20 -23.40 -3.49
C HIS A 338 21.51 -22.80 -2.27
N GLY A 339 20.25 -22.38 -2.40
CA GLY A 339 19.48 -21.74 -1.34
C GLY A 339 20.00 -20.36 -0.93
N ALA A 340 20.99 -19.80 -1.61
CA ALA A 340 21.64 -18.54 -1.24
C ALA A 340 20.89 -17.29 -1.71
N SER A 341 19.71 -17.44 -2.32
CA SER A 341 18.86 -16.31 -2.71
C SER A 341 17.72 -16.16 -1.69
N PRO A 342 17.46 -14.95 -1.17
CA PRO A 342 16.29 -14.70 -0.33
C PRO A 342 15.00 -14.83 -1.17
N PRO A 343 13.84 -15.05 -0.52
CA PRO A 343 12.56 -14.99 -1.21
C PRO A 343 12.36 -13.65 -1.92
N VAL A 344 11.57 -13.65 -2.99
CA VAL A 344 11.18 -12.41 -3.67
C VAL A 344 10.38 -11.54 -2.69
N LYS A 345 10.74 -10.26 -2.63
CA LYS A 345 10.04 -9.20 -1.88
C LYS A 345 9.53 -8.14 -2.88
N ASP A 346 8.72 -7.20 -2.43
CA ASP A 346 8.14 -6.14 -3.26
C ASP A 346 8.28 -4.77 -2.58
N GLN A 347 8.74 -3.78 -3.34
CA GLN A 347 9.00 -2.41 -2.89
C GLN A 347 7.76 -1.50 -2.91
N GLY A 348 6.62 -2.00 -3.39
CA GLY A 348 5.38 -1.24 -3.50
C GLY A 348 5.52 -0.01 -4.40
N THR A 349 4.97 1.12 -3.95
CA THR A 349 5.01 2.42 -4.63
C THR A 349 6.23 3.27 -4.26
N CYS A 350 7.18 2.71 -3.51
CA CYS A 350 8.38 3.44 -3.11
C CYS A 350 9.53 3.14 -4.08
N GLY A 351 10.27 4.15 -4.53
CA GLY A 351 11.48 4.03 -5.36
C GLY A 351 12.69 3.44 -4.60
N SER A 352 12.49 2.39 -3.82
CA SER A 352 13.46 1.82 -2.89
C SER A 352 14.13 0.54 -3.38
N CYS A 353 14.10 0.27 -4.68
CA CYS A 353 14.77 -0.89 -5.29
C CYS A 353 16.24 -1.04 -4.85
N TRP A 354 16.92 0.07 -4.60
CA TRP A 354 18.30 0.12 -4.10
C TRP A 354 18.44 -0.50 -2.70
N ALA A 355 17.46 -0.32 -1.81
CA ALA A 355 17.46 -0.91 -0.47
C ALA A 355 17.27 -2.43 -0.56
N PHE A 356 16.30 -2.90 -1.34
CA PHE A 356 16.10 -4.34 -1.59
C PHE A 356 17.32 -5.00 -2.24
N ALA A 357 17.96 -4.33 -3.20
CA ALA A 357 19.19 -4.82 -3.81
C ALA A 357 20.34 -4.94 -2.79
N THR A 358 20.49 -3.94 -1.91
CA THR A 358 21.51 -3.94 -0.85
C THR A 358 21.26 -5.06 0.16
N ILE A 359 20.04 -5.13 0.71
CA ILE A 359 19.65 -6.15 1.69
C ILE A 359 19.75 -7.55 1.09
N GLY A 360 19.23 -7.76 -0.12
CA GLY A 360 19.27 -9.06 -0.78
C GLY A 360 20.69 -9.58 -0.98
N ALA A 361 21.65 -8.71 -1.30
CA ALA A 361 23.06 -9.08 -1.39
C ALA A 361 23.66 -9.46 -0.02
N ILE A 362 23.32 -8.71 1.04
CA ILE A 362 23.78 -8.99 2.41
C ILE A 362 23.19 -10.32 2.92
N GLU A 363 21.87 -10.51 2.80
CA GLU A 363 21.18 -11.76 3.17
C GLU A 363 21.77 -12.96 2.41
N SER A 364 22.00 -12.81 1.10
CA SER A 364 22.63 -13.86 0.28
C SER A 364 24.03 -14.20 0.79
N ARG A 365 24.85 -13.19 1.09
CA ARG A 365 26.22 -13.39 1.60
C ARG A 365 26.22 -14.06 2.97
N GLN A 366 25.34 -13.64 3.88
CA GLN A 366 25.17 -14.28 5.18
C GLN A 366 24.84 -15.77 4.98
N LYS A 367 23.83 -16.07 4.17
CA LYS A 367 23.44 -17.46 3.88
C LYS A 367 24.56 -18.31 3.30
N ILE A 368 25.41 -17.74 2.44
CA ILE A 368 26.60 -18.43 1.89
C ILE A 368 27.65 -18.72 2.97
N VAL A 369 27.90 -17.77 3.88
CA VAL A 369 29.02 -17.87 4.84
C VAL A 369 28.65 -18.66 6.09
N ASN A 370 27.46 -18.44 6.64
CA ASN A 370 27.05 -19.02 7.92
C ASN A 370 25.70 -19.74 7.88
N GLY A 371 25.04 -19.82 6.72
CA GLY A 371 23.75 -20.50 6.60
C GLY A 371 22.56 -19.74 7.21
N ALA A 372 22.74 -18.46 7.55
CA ALA A 372 21.72 -17.54 8.06
C ALA A 372 20.44 -17.53 7.22
N ARG A 373 19.31 -17.33 7.90
CA ARG A 373 17.96 -17.28 7.31
C ARG A 373 17.16 -16.08 7.82
N GLU A 374 17.81 -15.21 8.56
CA GLU A 374 17.25 -14.02 9.14
C GLU A 374 16.85 -13.02 8.05
N LYS A 375 15.68 -12.40 8.21
CA LYS A 375 15.19 -11.34 7.34
C LYS A 375 15.68 -10.00 7.87
N LEU A 376 16.46 -9.28 7.09
CA LEU A 376 16.94 -7.94 7.43
C LEU A 376 15.92 -6.87 7.02
N ALA A 377 15.96 -5.72 7.69
CA ALA A 377 15.01 -4.64 7.48
C ALA A 377 15.42 -3.71 6.33
N GLU A 378 14.73 -3.76 5.19
CA GLU A 378 14.88 -2.73 4.15
C GLU A 378 14.53 -1.33 4.67
N GLN A 379 13.53 -1.25 5.54
CA GLN A 379 13.03 0.00 6.12
C GLN A 379 14.13 0.78 6.86
N PHE A 380 15.07 0.08 7.51
CA PHE A 380 16.24 0.71 8.14
C PHE A 380 17.08 1.51 7.16
N LEU A 381 17.26 1.01 5.94
CA LEU A 381 18.01 1.74 4.91
C LEU A 381 17.26 2.99 4.48
N LEU A 382 15.93 2.90 4.30
CA LEU A 382 15.08 4.04 3.94
C LEU A 382 15.14 5.12 5.01
N ASP A 383 15.15 4.73 6.29
CA ASP A 383 14.96 5.65 7.41
C ASP A 383 16.27 6.24 7.96
N CYS A 384 17.36 5.48 7.93
CA CYS A 384 18.61 5.86 8.61
C CYS A 384 19.76 6.25 7.68
N THR A 385 19.68 5.96 6.38
CA THR A 385 20.83 6.18 5.46
C THR A 385 20.69 7.41 4.57
N TRP A 386 19.86 8.38 4.95
CA TRP A 386 19.64 9.63 4.21
C TRP A 386 20.93 10.40 3.98
N ASN A 387 21.24 10.68 2.71
CA ASN A 387 22.37 11.51 2.30
C ASN A 387 22.19 11.97 0.85
N GLU A 388 23.21 12.57 0.24
CA GLU A 388 23.15 13.05 -1.15
C GLU A 388 22.91 11.94 -2.20
N ILE A 389 23.14 10.69 -1.82
CA ILE A 389 23.04 9.50 -2.66
C ILE A 389 21.69 8.79 -2.42
N ASN A 390 21.26 8.68 -1.17
CA ASN A 390 20.07 7.94 -0.75
C ASN A 390 18.95 8.88 -0.30
N GLY A 391 17.87 8.93 -1.06
CA GLY A 391 16.68 9.74 -0.79
C GLY A 391 15.44 8.90 -0.48
N ALA A 392 15.60 7.76 0.20
CA ALA A 392 14.51 6.80 0.48
C ALA A 392 13.72 6.42 -0.79
N CYS A 393 12.46 6.84 -0.88
CA CYS A 393 11.58 6.57 -2.03
C CYS A 393 11.91 7.38 -3.29
N LEU A 394 12.81 8.36 -3.20
CA LEU A 394 13.31 9.13 -4.36
C LEU A 394 14.48 8.44 -5.08
N GLY A 395 14.85 7.23 -4.63
CA GLY A 395 15.95 6.47 -5.18
C GLY A 395 17.21 6.51 -4.32
N GLY A 396 18.15 5.66 -4.69
CA GLY A 396 19.42 5.47 -3.99
C GLY A 396 20.36 4.59 -4.80
N ASN A 397 21.53 4.30 -4.24
CA ASN A 397 22.53 3.46 -4.88
C ASN A 397 22.97 2.33 -3.94
N ALA A 398 22.80 1.09 -4.38
CA ALA A 398 23.08 -0.07 -3.54
C ALA A 398 24.56 -0.19 -3.13
N ASP A 399 25.49 0.03 -4.06
CA ASP A 399 26.93 -0.08 -3.81
C ASP A 399 27.40 0.98 -2.78
N LEU A 400 26.97 2.22 -2.96
CA LEU A 400 27.32 3.32 -2.07
C LEU A 400 26.61 3.18 -0.71
N THR A 401 25.40 2.62 -0.68
CA THR A 401 24.73 2.26 0.57
C THR A 401 25.54 1.25 1.36
N GLY A 402 26.13 0.24 0.73
CA GLY A 402 27.06 -0.69 1.39
C GLY A 402 28.24 0.03 2.05
N THR A 403 28.76 1.08 1.41
CA THR A 403 29.82 1.91 2.00
C THR A 403 29.31 2.72 3.20
N THR A 404 28.12 3.33 3.10
CA THR A 404 27.46 4.01 4.23
C THR A 404 27.25 3.08 5.40
N LEU A 405 26.78 1.84 5.16
CA LEU A 405 26.60 0.83 6.20
C LEU A 405 27.92 0.53 6.91
N LEU A 406 29.00 0.27 6.18
CA LEU A 406 30.30 -0.02 6.77
C LEU A 406 30.85 1.16 7.58
N ASN A 407 30.79 2.38 7.04
CA ASN A 407 31.43 3.54 7.64
C ASN A 407 30.62 4.15 8.79
N THR A 408 29.29 4.18 8.68
CA THR A 408 28.40 4.86 9.64
C THR A 408 27.81 3.88 10.64
N PHE A 409 27.47 2.67 10.19
CA PHE A 409 26.78 1.67 11.00
C PHE A 409 27.65 0.45 11.32
N GLN A 410 28.95 0.49 11.01
CA GLN A 410 29.88 -0.63 11.24
C GLN A 410 29.42 -1.95 10.60
N GLY A 411 28.66 -1.85 9.50
CA GLY A 411 28.07 -2.99 8.81
C GLY A 411 26.80 -3.55 9.45
N PHE A 412 26.29 -2.93 10.52
CA PHE A 412 25.06 -3.36 11.19
C PHE A 412 23.82 -3.07 10.34
N VAL A 413 22.94 -4.06 10.27
CA VAL A 413 21.56 -3.94 9.77
C VAL A 413 20.67 -4.73 10.73
N PRO A 414 19.61 -4.13 11.30
CA PRO A 414 18.71 -4.82 12.21
C PRO A 414 17.81 -5.83 11.48
N LEU A 415 17.25 -6.76 12.23
CA LEU A 415 16.23 -7.67 11.72
C LEU A 415 14.92 -6.91 11.43
N ASP A 416 14.15 -7.38 10.44
CA ASP A 416 12.79 -6.90 10.16
C ASP A 416 11.89 -6.95 11.40
N SER A 417 12.05 -8.00 12.23
CA SER A 417 11.31 -8.16 13.49
C SER A 417 11.69 -7.15 14.58
N GLU A 418 12.88 -6.55 14.50
CA GLU A 418 13.38 -5.62 15.52
C GLU A 418 13.14 -4.16 15.10
N TYR A 419 13.36 -3.84 13.83
CA TYR A 419 13.18 -2.48 13.31
C TYR A 419 11.72 -2.13 13.01
N GLY A 420 10.94 -3.17 12.71
CA GLY A 420 9.56 -3.08 12.26
C GLY A 420 9.41 -3.31 10.76
N LYS A 421 8.16 -3.50 10.35
CA LYS A 421 7.79 -3.85 8.99
C LYS A 421 8.13 -2.76 7.98
N TYR A 422 8.39 -3.19 6.76
CA TYR A 422 8.51 -2.30 5.60
C TYR A 422 7.23 -1.49 5.41
N LEU A 423 7.38 -0.20 5.13
CA LEU A 423 6.28 0.77 5.07
C LEU A 423 5.99 1.25 3.65
N SER A 424 6.84 0.96 2.66
CA SER A 424 6.74 1.59 1.33
C SER A 424 6.73 3.13 1.39
N ALA A 425 7.35 3.69 2.43
CA ALA A 425 7.44 5.11 2.68
C ALA A 425 8.69 5.41 3.54
N ALA A 426 9.09 6.68 3.55
CA ALA A 426 10.11 7.20 4.45
C ALA A 426 9.57 7.34 5.87
N SER A 427 10.35 6.98 6.89
CA SER A 427 10.02 7.17 8.30
C SER A 427 11.21 7.67 9.12
N TYR A 428 11.00 7.83 10.43
CA TYR A 428 12.04 8.21 11.38
C TYR A 428 13.05 7.07 11.54
N CYS A 429 14.34 7.41 11.54
CA CYS A 429 15.38 6.49 11.99
C CYS A 429 15.16 6.14 13.47
N LYS A 430 14.91 4.87 13.76
CA LYS A 430 14.64 4.34 15.11
C LYS A 430 15.89 3.88 15.83
#